data_AF-A0A962YPZ5-F1
#
_entry.id   AF-A0A962YPZ5-F1
#
_cell.length_a   1.000
_cell.length_b   1.000
_cell.length_c   1.000
_cell.angle_alpha   90.00
_cell.angle_beta   90.00
_cell.angle_gamma   90.00
#
_symmetry.space_group_name_H-M   'P 1'
#
loop_
_entity.id
_entity.type
_entity.pdbx_description
1 polymer ?
#
loop_
_entity_poly.entity_id
_entity_poly.type
_entity_poly.pdbx_seq_one_letter_code
_entity_poly.pdbx_strand_id
1 'polypeptide(L)'
;MFHLELGKYRNIVLSIALFIFFDLAVLILNFVISSQISNDALMINLAGRQRMLSQRITKTALQIEYRIRDGKPFGNELTEFKKASTVFDQTLTAFSQGGRTTSGTGDEVNLAAIGDPTAQGILREARDIWTPLIAVAKSLAGNADIVQASQLARLMEAANLQLLKLMNDLTTRVEQIASDKATMLRTVQVTGITLATINFIVILFHFIGHLRRSDRELEHAHKETADILRTTQEGLFLLDLEFKIGSQHSTALNSILGVATLAGADFIDILRARVDQKTLKTAREYLDLLLKHDVKEKLVTSVNPLNRVEMLLDQGPGKPETRFLQFAFNRVKEKGKITHLLVTVSDITRRVLLEQELKATEDRARGQLGMLMEIIQIEPFALHQFLRAAADGLQNINSLLRDQSEPVTGRSGLLRDQSEPVTGRSSLVNALFRQAHRIKGDAAALGISSLADAFHQLEDLLSGLREQPSLSGEDFLPVTVQVKGLFEQIEAIENAVIRISQVRGVATVEAPRPQHDPNTAKLPFVQRWRDFANQIA
;
A
#
# COMPACT_ATOMS: atom_id res chain seq x y z
N MET A 1 34.67 0.54 -15.54
CA MET A 1 34.30 1.67 -14.67
C MET A 1 32.80 1.57 -14.46
N PHE A 2 32.36 1.07 -13.30
CA PHE A 2 30.97 0.68 -13.06
C PHE A 2 30.06 1.92 -13.00
N HIS A 3 29.18 2.11 -13.99
CA HIS A 3 28.01 2.97 -13.82
C HIS A 3 27.00 2.24 -12.94
N LEU A 4 27.24 2.24 -11.62
CA LEU A 4 26.17 1.92 -10.69
C LEU A 4 25.16 3.07 -10.77
N GLU A 5 23.97 2.79 -11.32
CA GLU A 5 22.81 3.68 -11.19
C GLU A 5 22.38 3.74 -9.73
N LEU A 6 23.11 4.52 -8.95
CA LEU A 6 22.91 4.62 -7.51
C LEU A 6 21.65 5.40 -7.15
N GLY A 7 20.98 6.04 -8.10
CA GLY A 7 19.67 6.70 -7.95
C GLY A 7 19.52 7.42 -6.60
N LYS A 8 18.50 7.03 -5.83
CA LYS A 8 18.19 7.56 -4.49
C LYS A 8 19.25 7.23 -3.41
N TYR A 9 20.13 6.26 -3.65
CA TYR A 9 21.12 5.76 -2.70
C TYR A 9 22.54 6.35 -2.89
N ARG A 10 22.76 7.19 -3.91
CA ARG A 10 24.09 7.74 -4.24
C ARG A 10 24.79 8.40 -3.06
N ASN A 11 24.07 9.24 -2.33
CA ASN A 11 24.65 9.96 -1.19
C ASN A 11 25.02 9.00 -0.05
N ILE A 12 24.20 7.98 0.19
CA ILE A 12 24.45 6.96 1.22
C ILE A 12 25.69 6.15 0.87
N VAL A 13 25.82 5.70 -0.38
CA VAL A 13 26.97 4.92 -0.82
C VAL A 13 28.25 5.74 -0.79
N LEU A 14 28.21 7.01 -1.20
CA LEU A 14 29.38 7.89 -1.13
C LEU A 14 29.83 8.13 0.32
N SER A 15 28.88 8.34 1.23
CA SER A 15 29.13 8.43 2.67
C SER A 15 29.78 7.17 3.25
N ILE A 16 29.23 5.99 2.95
CA ILE A 16 29.79 4.71 3.42
C ILE A 16 31.18 4.45 2.83
N ALA A 17 31.38 4.76 1.55
CA ALA A 17 32.68 4.62 0.91
C ALA A 17 33.74 5.52 1.57
N LEU A 18 33.37 6.76 1.90
CA LEU A 18 34.23 7.68 2.63
C LEU A 18 34.56 7.17 4.04
N PHE A 19 33.57 6.60 4.75
CA PHE A 19 33.77 5.99 6.06
C PHE A 19 34.75 4.82 6.00
N ILE A 20 34.55 3.88 5.07
CA ILE A 20 35.46 2.74 4.86
C ILE A 20 36.88 3.21 4.50
N PHE A 21 37.00 4.26 3.69
CA PHE A 21 38.30 4.84 3.34
C PHE A 21 39.04 5.35 4.57
N PHE A 22 38.36 6.08 5.47
CA PHE A 22 38.97 6.56 6.71
C PHE A 22 39.38 5.42 7.65
N ASP A 23 38.53 4.40 7.81
CA ASP A 23 38.86 3.23 8.64
C ASP A 23 40.07 2.49 8.09
N LEU A 24 40.15 2.29 6.77
CA LEU A 24 41.29 1.67 6.13
C LEU A 24 42.57 2.50 6.30
N ALA A 25 42.48 3.82 6.18
CA ALA A 25 43.63 4.71 6.39
C ALA A 25 44.17 4.60 7.82
N VAL A 26 43.29 4.56 8.82
CA VAL A 26 43.67 4.37 10.23
C VAL A 26 44.31 2.99 10.45
N LEU A 27 43.79 1.94 9.82
CA LEU A 27 44.34 0.59 9.92
C LEU A 27 45.75 0.50 9.31
N ILE A 28 45.95 1.09 8.13
CA ILE A 28 47.27 1.16 7.48
C ILE A 28 48.26 1.91 8.37
N LEU A 29 47.84 3.05 8.93
CA LEU A 29 48.69 3.82 9.84
C LEU A 29 49.08 3.02 11.09
N ASN A 30 48.15 2.26 11.66
CA ASN A 30 48.43 1.37 12.80
C ASN A 30 49.50 0.32 12.45
N PHE A 31 49.39 -0.31 11.28
CA PHE A 31 50.37 -1.27 10.80
C PHE A 31 51.76 -0.64 10.64
N VAL A 32 51.84 0.57 10.09
CA VAL A 32 53.10 1.32 9.94
C VAL A 32 53.72 1.64 11.30
N ILE A 33 52.93 2.10 12.27
CA ILE A 33 53.38 2.38 13.65
C ILE A 33 53.97 1.12 14.29
N SER A 34 53.25 0.00 14.20
CA SER A 34 53.67 -1.27 14.78
C SER A 34 55.02 -1.74 14.21
N SER A 35 55.22 -1.63 12.90
CA SER A 35 56.49 -1.98 12.25
C SER A 35 57.63 -1.04 12.67
N GLN A 36 57.37 0.26 12.85
CA GLN A 36 58.39 1.23 13.28
C GLN A 36 58.85 1.02 14.72
N ILE A 37 57.97 0.64 15.64
CA ILE A 37 58.33 0.40 17.05
C ILE A 37 59.43 -0.66 17.18
N SER A 38 59.36 -1.73 16.37
CA SER A 38 60.37 -2.79 16.38
C SER A 38 61.75 -2.27 15.95
N ASN A 39 61.80 -1.44 14.90
CA ASN A 39 63.03 -0.83 14.42
C ASN A 39 63.60 0.18 15.43
N ASP A 40 62.75 1.01 16.02
CA ASP A 40 63.16 2.02 17.01
C ASP A 40 63.73 1.34 18.27
N ALA A 41 63.14 0.23 18.73
CA ALA A 41 63.66 -0.58 19.83
C ALA A 41 65.03 -1.20 19.52
N LEU A 42 65.25 -1.68 18.29
CA LEU A 42 66.56 -2.18 17.86
C LEU A 42 67.62 -1.07 17.92
N MET A 43 67.30 0.13 17.43
CA MET A 43 68.22 1.28 17.43
C MET A 43 68.61 1.70 18.86
N ILE A 44 67.64 1.77 19.78
CA ILE A 44 67.87 2.09 21.20
C ILE A 44 68.81 1.06 21.84
N ASN A 45 68.55 -0.24 21.64
CA ASN A 45 69.38 -1.31 22.17
C ASN A 45 70.81 -1.27 21.63
N LEU A 46 70.99 -1.00 20.34
CA LEU A 46 72.30 -0.90 19.71
C LEU A 46 73.07 0.33 20.18
N ALA A 47 72.41 1.47 20.39
CA ALA A 47 73.00 2.67 20.96
C ALA A 47 73.44 2.44 22.41
N GLY A 48 72.57 1.86 23.23
CA GLY A 48 72.90 1.47 24.60
C GLY A 48 74.06 0.48 24.69
N ARG A 49 74.18 -0.43 23.71
CA ARG A 49 75.33 -1.36 23.61
C ARG A 49 76.65 -0.64 23.38
N GLN A 50 76.67 0.48 22.65
CA GLN A 50 77.91 1.23 22.43
C GLN A 50 78.51 1.75 23.73
N ARG A 51 77.67 2.12 24.70
CA ARG A 51 78.08 2.52 26.06
C ARG A 51 78.82 1.40 26.79
N MET A 52 78.33 0.17 26.66
CA MET A 52 78.99 -1.02 27.24
C MET A 52 80.28 -1.36 26.48
N LEU A 53 80.25 -1.33 25.15
CA LEU A 53 81.40 -1.66 24.31
C LEU A 53 82.55 -0.69 24.53
N SER A 54 82.32 0.62 24.68
CA SER A 54 83.39 1.59 24.96
C SER A 54 84.14 1.24 26.26
N GLN A 55 83.42 0.91 27.34
CA GLN A 55 84.05 0.47 28.59
C GLN A 55 84.75 -0.88 28.45
N ARG A 56 84.14 -1.83 27.71
CA ARG A 56 84.70 -3.16 27.50
C ARG A 56 86.03 -3.08 26.75
N ILE A 57 86.10 -2.26 25.70
CA ILE A 57 87.32 -2.03 24.90
C ILE A 57 88.43 -1.46 25.79
N THR A 58 88.17 -0.39 26.54
CA THR A 58 89.13 0.21 27.48
C THR A 58 89.62 -0.80 28.52
N LYS A 59 88.69 -1.55 29.15
CA LYS A 59 89.02 -2.61 30.12
C LYS A 59 89.95 -3.65 29.51
N THR A 60 89.65 -4.15 28.31
CA THR A 60 90.49 -5.15 27.65
C THR A 60 91.87 -4.60 27.25
N ALA A 61 91.96 -3.31 26.87
CA ALA A 61 93.25 -2.67 26.59
C ALA A 61 94.15 -2.60 27.84
N LEU A 62 93.60 -2.22 28.99
CA LEU A 62 94.31 -2.20 30.27
C LEU A 62 94.73 -3.62 30.72
N GLN A 63 93.87 -4.62 30.50
CA GLN A 63 94.20 -6.03 30.80
C GLN A 63 95.34 -6.56 29.93
N ILE A 64 95.41 -6.17 28.66
CA ILE A 64 96.51 -6.53 27.75
C ILE A 64 97.82 -5.93 28.27
N GLU A 65 97.85 -4.64 28.61
CA GLU A 65 99.03 -3.99 29.19
C GLU A 65 99.50 -4.70 30.47
N TYR A 66 98.58 -4.94 31.41
CA TYR A 66 98.87 -5.62 32.67
C TYR A 66 99.47 -7.02 32.46
N ARG A 67 98.91 -7.81 31.51
CA ARG A 67 99.40 -9.16 31.24
C ARG A 67 100.76 -9.17 30.55
N ILE A 68 101.02 -8.26 29.62
CA ILE A 68 102.33 -8.13 28.97
C ILE A 68 103.40 -7.76 30.00
N ARG A 69 103.07 -6.85 30.94
CA ARG A 69 103.96 -6.47 32.05
C ARG A 69 104.35 -7.65 32.95
N ASP A 70 103.39 -8.53 33.21
CA ASP A 70 103.58 -9.72 34.06
C ASP A 70 104.12 -10.95 33.30
N GLY A 71 104.40 -10.83 32.00
CA GLY A 71 104.83 -11.97 31.16
C GLY A 71 103.77 -13.06 31.00
N LYS A 72 102.48 -12.72 31.17
CA LYS A 72 101.35 -13.66 31.07
C LYS A 72 100.77 -13.69 29.65
N PRO A 73 100.19 -14.82 29.20
CA PRO A 73 99.51 -14.89 27.90
C PRO A 73 98.27 -13.99 27.88
N PHE A 74 98.07 -13.25 26.79
CA PHE A 74 97.00 -12.24 26.61
C PHE A 74 96.11 -12.48 25.36
N GLY A 75 96.20 -13.67 24.73
CA GLY A 75 95.50 -13.96 23.48
C GLY A 75 93.96 -13.88 23.57
N ASN A 76 93.40 -14.24 24.74
CA ASN A 76 91.96 -14.15 24.99
C ASN A 76 91.50 -12.69 25.05
N GLU A 77 92.24 -11.85 25.78
CA GLU A 77 91.97 -10.42 25.90
C GLU A 77 92.14 -9.71 24.55
N LEU A 78 93.14 -10.09 23.75
CA LEU A 78 93.33 -9.55 22.40
C LEU A 78 92.16 -9.93 21.46
N THR A 79 91.67 -11.16 21.56
CA THR A 79 90.52 -11.63 20.76
C THR A 79 89.26 -10.87 21.15
N GLU A 80 89.03 -10.71 22.45
CA GLU A 80 87.89 -9.95 22.96
C GLU A 80 87.95 -8.47 22.58
N PHE A 81 89.12 -7.85 22.72
CA PHE A 81 89.37 -6.48 22.30
C PHE A 81 89.04 -6.30 20.82
N LYS A 82 89.60 -7.16 19.94
CA LYS A 82 89.34 -7.10 18.49
C LYS A 82 87.86 -7.26 18.16
N LYS A 83 87.17 -8.19 18.82
CA LYS A 83 85.73 -8.42 18.62
C LYS A 83 84.91 -7.20 19.05
N ALA A 84 85.14 -6.68 20.26
CA ALA A 84 84.42 -5.53 20.78
C ALA A 84 84.66 -4.27 19.94
N SER A 85 85.90 -4.00 19.55
CA SER A 85 86.26 -2.87 18.68
C SER A 85 85.64 -2.99 17.29
N THR A 86 85.59 -4.19 16.70
CA THR A 86 84.95 -4.41 15.40
C THR A 86 83.45 -4.12 15.47
N VAL A 87 82.76 -4.65 16.48
CA VAL A 87 81.32 -4.42 16.65
C VAL A 87 81.01 -2.95 16.95
N PHE A 88 81.84 -2.27 17.75
CA PHE A 88 81.71 -0.84 18.03
C PHE A 88 81.87 -0.01 16.75
N ASP A 89 82.96 -0.24 16.00
CA ASP A 89 83.26 0.47 14.76
C ASP A 89 82.19 0.27 13.67
N GLN A 90 81.73 -0.99 13.50
CA GLN A 90 80.64 -1.33 12.58
C GLN A 90 79.33 -0.65 12.97
N THR A 91 78.98 -0.65 14.26
CA THR A 91 77.73 -0.03 14.72
C THR A 91 77.79 1.49 14.59
N LEU A 92 78.91 2.14 14.95
CA LEU A 92 79.11 3.57 14.80
C LEU A 92 79.03 4.00 13.33
N THR A 93 79.58 3.16 12.44
CA THR A 93 79.50 3.36 10.98
C THR A 93 78.07 3.21 10.46
N ALA A 94 77.38 2.15 10.88
CA ALA A 94 76.00 1.90 10.48
C ALA A 94 75.05 3.01 10.96
N PHE A 95 75.25 3.57 12.16
CA PHE A 95 74.45 4.72 12.63
C PHE A 95 74.70 6.00 11.81
N SER A 96 75.93 6.22 11.37
CA SER A 96 76.30 7.44 10.64
C SER A 96 75.91 7.39 9.16
N GLN A 97 76.15 6.26 8.48
CA GLN A 97 76.04 6.14 7.02
C GLN A 97 75.02 5.09 6.57
N GLY A 98 74.45 4.31 7.49
CA GLY A 98 73.68 3.12 7.18
C GLY A 98 74.57 1.92 6.90
N GLY A 99 73.98 0.73 6.86
CA GLY A 99 74.67 -0.53 6.55
C GLY A 99 74.47 -1.60 7.60
N ARG A 100 75.30 -2.64 7.54
CA ARG A 100 75.15 -3.84 8.37
C ARG A 100 75.88 -3.70 9.70
N THR A 101 75.25 -4.16 10.76
CA THR A 101 75.88 -4.39 12.07
C THR A 101 75.32 -5.67 12.67
N THR A 102 75.82 -6.07 13.84
CA THR A 102 75.35 -7.24 14.57
C THR A 102 74.39 -6.83 15.69
N SER A 103 73.31 -7.58 15.92
CA SER A 103 72.39 -7.38 17.04
C SER A 103 73.01 -7.85 18.38
N GLY A 104 72.31 -7.66 19.49
CA GLY A 104 72.71 -8.22 20.79
C GLY A 104 72.72 -9.76 20.83
N THR A 105 71.97 -10.41 19.95
CA THR A 105 71.89 -11.88 19.81
C THR A 105 72.93 -12.45 18.84
N GLY A 106 73.64 -11.60 18.10
CA GLY A 106 74.66 -11.98 17.13
C GLY A 106 74.19 -12.04 15.68
N ASP A 107 72.93 -11.74 15.42
CA ASP A 107 72.35 -11.73 14.06
C ASP A 107 72.80 -10.49 13.28
N GLU A 108 73.02 -10.61 11.96
CA GLU A 108 73.24 -9.45 11.11
C GLU A 108 71.95 -8.66 10.92
N VAL A 109 72.01 -7.36 11.19
CA VAL A 109 70.92 -6.41 11.01
C VAL A 109 71.37 -5.27 10.10
N ASN A 110 70.49 -4.85 9.20
CA ASN A 110 70.72 -3.72 8.31
C ASN A 110 70.04 -2.47 8.87
N LEU A 111 70.82 -1.42 9.13
CA LEU A 111 70.33 -0.17 9.69
C LEU A 111 70.30 0.93 8.64
N ALA A 112 69.25 1.75 8.70
CA ALA A 112 69.25 3.05 8.04
C ALA A 112 70.11 4.05 8.83
N ALA A 113 70.73 5.00 8.14
CA ALA A 113 71.46 6.08 8.76
C ALA A 113 70.52 6.94 9.64
N ILE A 114 71.02 7.41 10.79
CA ILE A 114 70.26 8.32 11.65
C ILE A 114 70.23 9.70 10.99
N GLY A 115 69.06 10.17 10.56
CA GLY A 115 68.91 11.47 9.89
C GLY A 115 68.92 12.68 10.82
N ASP A 116 68.91 12.49 12.14
CA ASP A 116 68.84 13.58 13.11
C ASP A 116 70.16 14.37 13.18
N PRO A 117 70.15 15.72 13.00
CA PRO A 117 71.37 16.52 12.98
C PRO A 117 72.19 16.45 14.28
N THR A 118 71.53 16.40 15.44
CA THR A 118 72.20 16.33 16.75
C THR A 118 72.89 14.97 16.92
N ALA A 119 72.20 13.87 16.61
CA ALA A 119 72.77 12.53 16.64
C ALA A 119 73.97 12.40 15.67
N GLN A 120 73.87 12.97 14.47
CA GLN A 120 74.99 13.02 13.52
C GLN A 120 76.19 13.83 14.04
N GLY A 121 75.94 14.92 14.78
CA GLY A 121 76.99 15.67 15.49
C GLY A 121 77.73 14.80 16.52
N ILE A 122 76.99 14.09 17.36
CA ILE A 122 77.54 13.18 18.38
C ILE A 122 78.35 12.05 17.73
N LEU A 123 77.82 11.45 16.66
CA LEU A 123 78.50 10.38 15.90
C LEU A 123 79.80 10.87 15.27
N ARG A 124 79.83 12.11 14.75
CA ARG A 124 81.04 12.72 14.19
C ARG A 124 82.10 12.91 15.27
N GLU A 125 81.75 13.54 16.40
CA GLU A 125 82.68 13.75 17.51
C GLU A 125 83.22 12.42 18.07
N ALA A 126 82.35 11.41 18.22
CA ALA A 126 82.76 10.08 18.64
C ALA A 126 83.73 9.42 17.65
N ARG A 127 83.51 9.60 16.35
CA ARG A 127 84.38 9.07 15.30
C ARG A 127 85.72 9.80 15.24
N ASP A 128 85.76 11.11 15.48
CA ASP A 128 87.00 11.89 15.52
C ASP A 128 87.91 11.41 16.67
N ILE A 129 87.32 11.01 17.81
CA ILE A 129 88.05 10.39 18.93
C ILE A 129 88.43 8.94 18.61
N TRP A 130 87.51 8.16 18.02
CA TRP A 130 87.67 6.72 17.82
C TRP A 130 88.66 6.33 16.71
N THR A 131 88.68 7.07 15.61
CA THR A 131 89.50 6.77 14.42
C THR A 131 91.00 6.65 14.72
N PRO A 132 91.64 7.59 15.45
CA PRO A 132 93.05 7.43 15.81
C PRO A 132 93.28 6.26 16.79
N LEU A 133 92.35 6.02 17.72
CA LEU A 133 92.46 4.93 18.70
C LEU A 133 92.45 3.55 18.04
N ILE A 134 91.53 3.33 17.09
CA ILE A 134 91.44 2.04 16.41
C ILE A 134 92.60 1.82 15.43
N ALA A 135 93.19 2.88 14.88
CA ALA A 135 94.38 2.78 14.05
C ALA A 135 95.58 2.27 14.87
N VAL A 136 95.81 2.83 16.07
CA VAL A 136 96.82 2.34 17.00
C VAL A 136 96.51 0.91 17.43
N ALA A 137 95.25 0.62 17.72
CA ALA A 137 94.84 -0.72 18.15
C ALA A 137 95.02 -1.81 17.08
N LYS A 138 94.79 -1.49 15.80
CA LYS A 138 95.04 -2.39 14.66
C LYS A 138 96.53 -2.70 14.48
N SER A 139 97.42 -1.83 14.95
CA SER A 139 98.87 -2.05 14.92
C SER A 139 99.35 -3.07 15.96
N LEU A 140 98.55 -3.40 16.98
CA LEU A 140 98.85 -4.51 17.89
C LEU A 140 98.64 -5.86 17.17
N ALA A 141 99.75 -6.43 16.70
CA ALA A 141 99.85 -7.82 16.32
C ALA A 141 99.99 -8.73 17.57
N GLY A 142 99.92 -10.05 17.39
CA GLY A 142 100.05 -11.03 18.49
C GLY A 142 101.36 -10.98 19.29
N ASN A 143 102.35 -10.19 18.85
CA ASN A 143 103.65 -9.95 19.50
C ASN A 143 103.82 -8.47 19.90
N ALA A 144 102.78 -7.85 20.46
CA ALA A 144 102.85 -6.46 20.90
C ALA A 144 103.87 -6.26 22.03
N ASP A 145 104.72 -5.25 21.90
CA ASP A 145 105.68 -4.85 22.93
C ASP A 145 105.00 -4.04 24.06
N ILE A 146 105.60 -4.03 25.25
CA ILE A 146 105.14 -3.28 26.44
C ILE A 146 104.91 -1.79 26.12
N VAL A 147 105.73 -1.22 25.23
CA VAL A 147 105.63 0.19 24.81
C VAL A 147 104.33 0.42 24.04
N GLN A 148 103.99 -0.47 23.10
CA GLN A 148 102.78 -0.36 22.29
C GLN A 148 101.52 -0.58 23.12
N ALA A 149 101.55 -1.58 24.01
CA ALA A 149 100.43 -1.89 24.89
C ALA A 149 100.15 -0.77 25.89
N SER A 150 101.20 -0.19 26.51
CA SER A 150 101.05 0.93 27.44
C SER A 150 100.62 2.23 26.76
N GLN A 151 101.01 2.46 25.50
CA GLN A 151 100.52 3.58 24.71
C GLN A 151 99.03 3.43 24.40
N LEU A 152 98.58 2.26 23.94
CA LEU A 152 97.16 2.00 23.67
C LEU A 152 96.32 2.16 24.94
N ALA A 153 96.76 1.59 26.05
CA ALA A 153 96.04 1.64 27.32
C ALA A 153 95.84 3.08 27.79
N ARG A 154 96.90 3.91 27.78
CA ARG A 154 96.82 5.34 28.13
C ARG A 154 95.88 6.12 27.22
N LEU A 155 95.95 5.90 25.91
CA LEU A 155 95.08 6.58 24.95
C LEU A 155 93.61 6.18 25.14
N MET A 156 93.34 4.89 25.35
CA MET A 156 91.99 4.38 25.62
C MET A 156 91.45 4.92 26.94
N GLU A 157 92.25 4.93 28.00
CA GLU A 157 91.86 5.47 29.31
C GLU A 157 91.53 6.96 29.24
N ALA A 158 92.36 7.75 28.55
CA ALA A 158 92.14 9.18 28.35
C ALA A 158 90.84 9.48 27.57
N ALA A 159 90.52 8.67 26.57
CA ALA A 159 89.31 8.84 25.76
C ALA A 159 88.04 8.19 26.37
N ASN A 160 88.19 7.32 27.36
CA ASN A 160 87.13 6.44 27.84
C ASN A 160 85.88 7.20 28.33
N LEU A 161 86.09 8.21 29.18
CA LEU A 161 84.98 8.98 29.76
C LEU A 161 84.27 9.84 28.72
N GLN A 162 85.02 10.40 27.76
CA GLN A 162 84.43 11.21 26.70
C GLN A 162 83.63 10.36 25.73
N LEU A 163 84.15 9.19 25.30
CA LEU A 163 83.39 8.24 24.48
C LEU A 163 82.16 7.71 25.22
N LEU A 164 82.27 7.41 26.51
CA LEU A 164 81.13 6.99 27.33
C LEU A 164 80.04 8.06 27.36
N LYS A 165 80.42 9.32 27.58
CA LYS A 165 79.49 10.46 27.56
C LYS A 165 78.80 10.57 26.20
N LEU A 166 79.55 10.55 25.11
CA LEU A 166 78.99 10.64 23.75
C LEU A 166 78.04 9.47 23.43
N MET A 167 78.35 8.25 23.86
CA MET A 167 77.45 7.10 23.66
C MET A 167 76.20 7.19 24.54
N ASN A 168 76.30 7.77 25.74
CA ASN A 168 75.15 8.06 26.58
C ASN A 168 74.25 9.15 25.96
N ASP A 169 74.85 10.21 25.44
CA ASP A 169 74.14 11.30 24.77
C ASP A 169 73.49 10.80 23.47
N LEU A 170 74.17 9.92 22.72
CA LEU A 170 73.61 9.25 21.54
C LEU A 170 72.41 8.38 21.91
N THR A 171 72.52 7.58 22.98
CA THR A 171 71.42 6.69 23.44
C THR A 171 70.20 7.53 23.82
N THR A 172 70.41 8.56 24.65
CA THR A 172 69.35 9.51 25.05
C THR A 172 68.71 10.18 23.82
N ARG A 173 69.51 10.59 22.83
CA ARG A 173 69.00 11.24 21.62
C ARG A 173 68.20 10.27 20.74
N VAL A 174 68.65 9.03 20.59
CA VAL A 174 67.92 7.98 19.84
C VAL A 174 66.59 7.65 20.52
N GLU A 175 66.56 7.56 21.85
CA GLU A 175 65.32 7.41 22.63
C GLU A 175 64.35 8.59 22.41
N GLN A 176 64.86 9.82 22.42
CA GLN A 176 64.04 11.02 22.17
C GLN A 176 63.46 11.03 20.75
N ILE A 177 64.26 10.69 19.74
CA ILE A 177 63.79 10.60 18.34
C ILE A 177 62.65 9.59 18.20
N ALA A 178 62.79 8.41 18.81
CA ALA A 178 61.75 7.38 18.81
C ALA A 178 60.47 7.89 19.51
N SER A 179 60.63 8.56 20.65
CA SER A 179 59.51 9.12 21.43
C SER A 179 58.76 10.23 20.69
N ASP A 180 59.48 11.17 20.09
CA ASP A 180 58.89 12.30 19.34
C ASP A 180 58.10 11.79 18.13
N LYS A 181 58.67 10.82 17.41
CA LYS A 181 58.03 10.16 16.28
C LYS A 181 56.78 9.38 16.70
N ALA A 182 56.85 8.62 17.79
CA ALA A 182 55.70 7.92 18.34
C ALA A 182 54.57 8.87 18.77
N THR A 183 54.93 10.03 19.33
CA THR A 183 53.96 11.07 19.74
C THR A 183 53.30 11.70 18.53
N MET A 184 54.07 12.07 17.50
CA MET A 184 53.53 12.60 16.23
C MET A 184 52.55 11.61 15.60
N LEU A 185 52.94 10.33 15.49
CA LEU A 185 52.10 9.28 14.92
C LEU A 185 50.82 9.07 15.73
N ARG A 186 50.90 9.10 17.08
CA ARG A 186 49.73 9.01 17.95
C ARG A 186 48.78 10.18 17.75
N THR A 187 49.28 11.40 17.64
CA THR A 187 48.44 12.59 17.37
C THR A 187 47.71 12.44 16.04
N VAL A 188 48.41 12.05 14.97
CA VAL A 188 47.79 11.81 13.66
C VAL A 188 46.72 10.72 13.76
N GLN A 189 46.98 9.63 14.49
CA GLN A 189 46.02 8.54 14.69
C GLN A 189 44.78 9.00 15.46
N VAL A 190 44.94 9.73 16.56
CA VAL A 190 43.83 10.25 17.36
C VAL A 190 42.97 11.22 16.54
N THR A 191 43.60 12.11 15.77
CA THR A 191 42.88 12.99 14.84
C THR A 191 42.11 12.19 13.78
N GLY A 192 42.75 11.18 13.17
CA GLY A 192 42.11 10.31 12.17
C GLY A 192 40.88 9.57 12.71
N ILE A 193 41.01 8.94 13.89
CA ILE A 193 39.91 8.24 14.57
C ILE A 193 38.78 9.22 14.93
N THR A 194 39.12 10.42 15.40
CA THR A 194 38.14 11.44 15.76
C THR A 194 37.34 11.89 14.52
N LEU A 195 38.01 12.14 13.40
CA LEU A 195 37.37 12.48 12.12
C LEU A 195 36.48 11.34 11.60
N ALA A 196 36.94 10.09 11.68
CA ALA A 196 36.16 8.91 11.32
C ALA A 196 34.89 8.77 12.20
N THR A 197 35.02 9.03 13.50
CA THR A 197 33.89 9.00 14.45
C THR A 197 32.87 10.10 14.16
N ILE A 198 33.33 11.34 13.89
CA ILE A 198 32.46 12.45 13.49
C ILE A 198 31.74 12.10 12.19
N ASN A 199 32.47 11.56 11.21
CA ASN A 199 31.90 11.12 9.93
C ASN A 199 30.81 10.05 10.15
N PHE A 200 31.06 9.04 10.98
CA PHE A 200 30.07 8.03 11.34
C PHE A 200 28.80 8.64 11.94
N ILE A 201 28.95 9.57 12.88
CA ILE A 201 27.81 10.26 13.51
C ILE A 201 27.00 11.03 12.45
N VAL A 202 27.66 11.75 11.56
CA VAL A 202 26.99 12.48 10.46
C VAL A 202 26.22 11.53 9.56
N ILE A 203 26.80 10.38 9.21
CA ILE A 203 26.15 9.35 8.39
C ILE A 203 24.93 8.79 9.12
N LEU A 204 25.06 8.47 10.40
CA LEU A 204 23.96 7.94 11.21
C LEU A 204 22.78 8.92 11.26
N PHE A 205 23.03 10.20 11.53
CA PHE A 205 21.97 11.22 11.54
C PHE A 205 21.35 11.44 10.16
N HIS A 206 22.18 11.47 9.10
CA HIS A 206 21.68 11.59 7.74
C HIS A 206 20.78 10.40 7.37
N PHE A 207 21.21 9.18 7.71
CA PHE A 207 20.50 7.95 7.41
C PHE A 207 19.17 7.85 8.18
N ILE A 208 19.17 8.11 9.49
CA ILE A 208 17.95 8.15 10.30
C ILE A 208 17.00 9.23 9.78
N GLY A 209 17.53 10.42 9.42
CA GLY A 209 16.74 11.50 8.84
C GLY A 209 16.10 11.11 7.51
N HIS A 210 16.84 10.41 6.65
CA HIS A 210 16.35 9.93 5.36
C HIS A 210 15.24 8.87 5.54
N LEU A 211 15.46 7.87 6.40
CA LEU A 211 14.46 6.84 6.69
C LEU A 211 13.16 7.47 7.21
N ARG A 212 13.25 8.38 8.19
CA ARG A 212 12.06 9.07 8.73
C ARG A 212 11.29 9.87 7.68
N ARG A 213 11.97 10.48 6.71
CA ARG A 213 11.31 11.22 5.62
C ARG A 213 10.60 10.26 4.68
N SER A 214 11.28 9.18 4.29
CA SER A 214 10.70 8.13 3.43
C SER A 214 9.49 7.47 4.10
N ASP A 215 9.56 7.18 5.40
CA ASP A 215 8.44 6.60 6.15
C ASP A 215 7.25 7.55 6.21
N ARG A 216 7.48 8.85 6.44
CA ARG A 216 6.42 9.86 6.44
C ARG A 216 5.75 9.98 5.08
N GLU A 217 6.51 10.04 3.99
CA GLU A 217 5.96 10.10 2.64
C GLU A 217 5.10 8.87 2.33
N LEU A 218 5.58 7.68 2.71
CA LEU A 218 4.84 6.43 2.56
C LEU A 218 3.56 6.43 3.41
N GLU A 219 3.64 6.84 4.67
CA GLU A 219 2.49 6.92 5.58
C GLU A 219 1.45 7.93 5.08
N HIS A 220 1.88 9.08 4.54
CA HIS A 220 1.00 10.05 3.89
C HIS A 220 0.28 9.44 2.69
N ALA A 221 1.00 8.76 1.79
CA ALA A 221 0.39 8.11 0.61
C ALA A 221 -0.59 6.99 1.01
N HIS A 222 -0.25 6.20 2.04
CA HIS A 222 -1.14 5.18 2.59
C HIS A 222 -2.39 5.79 3.23
N LYS A 223 -2.24 6.88 3.98
CA LYS A 223 -3.36 7.58 4.60
C LYS A 223 -4.29 8.17 3.54
N GLU A 224 -3.76 8.77 2.49
CA GLU A 224 -4.55 9.28 1.36
C GLU A 224 -5.34 8.16 0.68
N THR A 225 -4.71 7.02 0.40
CA THR A 225 -5.38 5.84 -0.16
C THR A 225 -6.47 5.31 0.78
N ALA A 226 -6.18 5.22 2.08
CA ALA A 226 -7.13 4.76 3.09
C ALA A 226 -8.32 5.73 3.24
N ASP A 227 -8.09 7.04 3.18
CA ASP A 227 -9.14 8.06 3.23
C ASP A 227 -10.03 8.00 1.98
N ILE A 228 -9.48 7.75 0.78
CA ILE A 228 -10.25 7.49 -0.45
C ILE A 228 -11.13 6.24 -0.26
N LEU A 229 -10.55 5.13 0.21
CA LEU A 229 -11.29 3.89 0.43
C LEU A 229 -12.34 4.01 1.54
N ARG A 230 -12.14 4.87 2.54
CA ARG A 230 -13.11 5.10 3.62
C ARG A 230 -14.28 5.99 3.20
N THR A 231 -14.03 6.97 2.34
CA THR A 231 -15.05 7.96 1.92
C THR A 231 -15.90 7.48 0.75
N THR A 232 -15.41 6.51 -0.02
CA THR A 232 -16.13 5.95 -1.16
C THR A 232 -17.36 5.15 -0.70
N GLN A 233 -18.51 5.45 -1.30
CA GLN A 233 -19.79 4.76 -1.01
C GLN A 233 -19.89 3.38 -1.69
N GLU A 234 -19.03 3.12 -2.67
CA GLU A 234 -18.93 1.85 -3.37
C GLU A 234 -17.96 0.88 -2.67
N GLY A 235 -18.23 -0.41 -2.79
CA GLY A 235 -17.35 -1.49 -2.36
C GLY A 235 -16.15 -1.62 -3.30
N LEU A 236 -14.96 -1.18 -2.91
CA LEU A 236 -13.74 -1.29 -3.71
C LEU A 236 -12.80 -2.29 -3.06
N PHE A 237 -12.31 -3.26 -3.83
CA PHE A 237 -11.26 -4.17 -3.38
C PHE A 237 -10.43 -4.69 -4.55
N LEU A 238 -9.23 -5.14 -4.25
CA LEU A 238 -8.37 -5.85 -5.20
C LEU A 238 -8.56 -7.36 -5.05
N LEU A 239 -8.58 -8.06 -6.17
CA LEU A 239 -8.66 -9.51 -6.27
C LEU A 239 -7.36 -10.03 -6.89
N ASP A 240 -6.69 -10.97 -6.24
CA ASP A 240 -5.48 -11.60 -6.76
C ASP A 240 -5.79 -12.74 -7.77
N LEU A 241 -4.74 -13.40 -8.27
CA LEU A 241 -4.85 -14.49 -9.25
C LEU A 241 -5.51 -15.74 -8.67
N GLU A 242 -5.54 -15.86 -7.33
CA GLU A 242 -6.14 -16.96 -6.58
C GLU A 242 -7.56 -16.64 -6.09
N PHE A 243 -8.16 -15.54 -6.58
CA PHE A 243 -9.49 -15.05 -6.18
C PHE A 243 -9.61 -14.62 -4.71
N LYS A 244 -8.50 -14.25 -4.07
CA LYS A 244 -8.53 -13.71 -2.72
C LYS A 244 -8.62 -12.20 -2.73
N ILE A 245 -9.40 -11.70 -1.78
CA ILE A 245 -9.57 -10.27 -1.55
C ILE A 245 -8.32 -9.71 -0.87
N GLY A 246 -7.77 -8.64 -1.42
CA GLY A 246 -6.62 -7.93 -0.89
C GLY A 246 -6.83 -7.40 0.53
N SER A 247 -5.73 -7.13 1.23
CA SER A 247 -5.76 -6.66 2.62
C SER A 247 -6.44 -5.29 2.78
N GLN A 248 -6.37 -4.44 1.75
CA GLN A 248 -7.02 -3.12 1.72
C GLN A 248 -8.30 -3.16 0.88
N HIS A 249 -9.40 -2.64 1.45
CA HIS A 249 -10.71 -2.54 0.82
C HIS A 249 -11.49 -1.33 1.36
N SER A 250 -12.53 -0.89 0.65
CA SER A 250 -13.37 0.21 1.11
C SER A 250 -14.22 -0.20 2.32
N THR A 251 -14.48 0.76 3.21
CA THR A 251 -15.32 0.49 4.40
C THR A 251 -16.77 0.20 4.03
N ALA A 252 -17.24 0.74 2.90
CA ALA A 252 -18.56 0.45 2.36
C ALA A 252 -18.73 -1.02 1.94
N LEU A 253 -17.65 -1.73 1.60
CA LEU A 253 -17.73 -3.14 1.20
C LEU A 253 -18.31 -4.02 2.31
N ASN A 254 -17.95 -3.77 3.57
CA ASN A 254 -18.43 -4.54 4.72
C ASN A 254 -19.94 -4.39 4.93
N SER A 255 -20.48 -3.17 4.73
CA SER A 255 -21.93 -2.91 4.85
C SER A 255 -22.73 -3.41 3.65
N ILE A 256 -22.13 -3.40 2.45
CA ILE A 256 -22.73 -3.90 1.22
C ILE A 256 -22.83 -5.44 1.23
N LEU A 257 -21.75 -6.13 1.60
CA LEU A 257 -21.71 -7.61 1.62
C LEU A 257 -22.18 -8.23 2.94
N GLY A 258 -22.29 -7.44 4.02
CA GLY A 258 -22.74 -7.92 5.33
C GLY A 258 -21.75 -8.86 6.02
N VAL A 259 -20.45 -8.72 5.74
CA VAL A 259 -19.38 -9.56 6.30
C VAL A 259 -18.37 -8.66 7.02
N ALA A 260 -18.02 -9.02 8.26
CA ALA A 260 -17.14 -8.20 9.09
C ALA A 260 -15.65 -8.31 8.73
N THR A 261 -15.21 -9.45 8.18
CA THR A 261 -13.82 -9.71 7.83
C THR A 261 -13.71 -10.24 6.40
N LEU A 262 -13.31 -9.38 5.47
CA LEU A 262 -13.16 -9.70 4.05
C LEU A 262 -11.70 -9.84 3.59
N ALA A 263 -10.74 -9.32 4.35
CA ALA A 263 -9.32 -9.38 3.98
C ALA A 263 -8.82 -10.84 3.93
N GLY A 264 -8.25 -11.23 2.78
CA GLY A 264 -7.71 -12.58 2.56
C GLY A 264 -8.76 -13.67 2.35
N ALA A 265 -10.05 -13.33 2.38
CA ALA A 265 -11.13 -14.27 2.10
C ALA A 265 -11.22 -14.59 0.60
N ASP A 266 -11.69 -15.79 0.27
CA ASP A 266 -11.96 -16.21 -1.10
C ASP A 266 -13.28 -15.58 -1.58
N PHE A 267 -13.21 -14.83 -2.68
CA PHE A 267 -14.36 -14.13 -3.25
C PHE A 267 -15.44 -15.09 -3.78
N ILE A 268 -15.04 -16.24 -4.31
CA ILE A 268 -15.98 -17.26 -4.84
C ILE A 268 -16.76 -17.91 -3.71
N ASP A 269 -16.13 -18.15 -2.56
CA ASP A 269 -16.81 -18.71 -1.39
C ASP A 269 -17.83 -17.71 -0.82
N ILE A 270 -17.53 -16.42 -0.83
CA ILE A 270 -18.48 -15.36 -0.43
C ILE A 270 -19.67 -15.32 -1.37
N LEU A 271 -19.44 -15.39 -2.69
CA LEU A 271 -20.53 -15.45 -3.67
C LEU A 271 -21.37 -16.71 -3.51
N ARG A 272 -20.77 -17.87 -3.19
CA ARG A 272 -21.48 -19.16 -3.05
C ARG A 272 -22.61 -19.13 -2.04
N ALA A 273 -22.44 -18.37 -0.95
CA ALA A 273 -23.45 -18.25 0.08
C ALA A 273 -24.65 -17.37 -0.31
N ARG A 274 -24.57 -16.63 -1.43
CA ARG A 274 -25.47 -15.51 -1.73
C ARG A 274 -26.08 -15.53 -3.14
N VAL A 275 -25.57 -16.36 -4.05
CA VAL A 275 -26.05 -16.50 -5.44
C VAL A 275 -26.37 -17.96 -5.78
N ASP A 276 -27.18 -18.19 -6.80
CA ASP A 276 -27.51 -19.53 -7.28
C ASP A 276 -26.31 -20.20 -7.99
N GLN A 277 -26.30 -21.55 -8.03
CA GLN A 277 -25.17 -22.32 -8.54
C GLN A 277 -24.83 -22.01 -10.01
N LYS A 278 -25.84 -21.66 -10.83
CA LYS A 278 -25.65 -21.32 -12.24
C LYS A 278 -24.90 -20.00 -12.40
N THR A 279 -25.27 -18.98 -11.62
CA THR A 279 -24.57 -17.69 -11.61
C THR A 279 -23.15 -17.84 -11.10
N LEU A 280 -22.92 -18.64 -10.05
CA LEU A 280 -21.58 -18.87 -9.51
C LEU A 280 -20.63 -19.51 -10.53
N LYS A 281 -21.09 -20.53 -11.27
CA LYS A 281 -20.28 -21.17 -12.32
C LYS A 281 -19.91 -20.17 -13.42
N THR A 282 -20.89 -19.40 -13.88
CA THR A 282 -20.70 -18.40 -14.94
C THR A 282 -19.76 -17.28 -14.50
N ALA A 283 -19.86 -16.84 -13.23
CA ALA A 283 -18.98 -15.85 -12.64
C ALA A 283 -17.52 -16.33 -12.57
N ARG A 284 -17.28 -17.60 -12.20
CA ARG A 284 -15.93 -18.17 -12.18
C ARG A 284 -15.30 -18.21 -13.57
N GLU A 285 -16.03 -18.71 -14.57
CA GLU A 285 -15.57 -18.75 -15.96
C GLU A 285 -15.25 -17.35 -16.50
N TYR A 286 -16.04 -16.34 -16.11
CA TYR A 286 -15.81 -14.94 -16.45
C TYR A 286 -14.54 -14.38 -15.80
N LEU A 287 -14.30 -14.64 -14.52
CA LEU A 287 -13.08 -14.19 -13.82
C LEU A 287 -11.83 -14.86 -14.39
N ASP A 288 -11.89 -16.17 -14.67
CA ASP A 288 -10.81 -16.90 -15.36
C ASP A 288 -10.50 -16.29 -16.74
N LEU A 289 -11.52 -15.85 -17.48
CA LEU A 289 -11.34 -15.17 -18.76
C LEU A 289 -10.70 -13.77 -18.59
N LEU A 290 -11.01 -13.07 -17.49
CA LEU A 290 -10.42 -11.77 -17.19
C LEU A 290 -8.93 -11.84 -16.82
N LEU A 291 -8.48 -12.96 -16.25
CA LEU A 291 -7.08 -13.18 -15.91
C LEU A 291 -6.23 -13.63 -17.12
N LYS A 292 -6.86 -14.06 -18.22
CA LYS A 292 -6.16 -14.44 -19.46
C LYS A 292 -5.69 -13.20 -20.25
N HIS A 293 -4.47 -13.30 -20.78
CA HIS A 293 -3.74 -12.20 -21.43
C HIS A 293 -4.39 -11.70 -22.74
N ASP A 294 -5.09 -12.57 -23.49
CA ASP A 294 -5.46 -12.31 -24.90
C ASP A 294 -6.89 -11.83 -25.15
N VAL A 295 -7.60 -11.37 -24.11
CA VAL A 295 -9.01 -10.98 -24.24
C VAL A 295 -9.18 -9.46 -24.12
N LYS A 296 -9.90 -8.85 -25.08
CA LYS A 296 -10.21 -7.41 -25.11
C LYS A 296 -11.21 -7.04 -24.01
N GLU A 297 -10.77 -6.20 -23.07
CA GLU A 297 -11.50 -5.80 -21.86
C GLU A 297 -12.94 -5.31 -22.13
N LYS A 298 -13.12 -4.40 -23.10
CA LYS A 298 -14.43 -3.82 -23.44
C LYS A 298 -15.48 -4.85 -23.91
N LEU A 299 -15.05 -5.94 -24.54
CA LEU A 299 -15.96 -6.99 -25.02
C LEU A 299 -16.40 -7.89 -23.86
N VAL A 300 -15.51 -8.13 -22.90
CA VAL A 300 -15.79 -8.98 -21.73
C VAL A 300 -16.77 -8.28 -20.78
N THR A 301 -16.61 -6.97 -20.54
CA THR A 301 -17.51 -6.21 -19.65
C THR A 301 -18.99 -6.29 -20.05
N SER A 302 -19.29 -6.42 -21.36
CA SER A 302 -20.67 -6.53 -21.86
C SER A 302 -21.37 -7.86 -21.51
N VAL A 303 -20.58 -8.91 -21.21
CA VAL A 303 -21.06 -10.27 -20.90
C VAL A 303 -20.96 -10.56 -19.40
N ASN A 304 -20.73 -9.53 -18.57
CA ASN A 304 -20.54 -9.70 -17.14
C ASN A 304 -21.80 -10.30 -16.47
N PRO A 305 -21.75 -11.55 -15.97
CA PRO A 305 -22.89 -12.20 -15.34
C PRO A 305 -23.23 -11.60 -13.98
N LEU A 306 -22.30 -10.85 -13.39
CA LEU A 306 -22.46 -10.18 -12.10
C LEU A 306 -22.84 -8.69 -12.22
N ASN A 307 -23.26 -8.25 -13.41
CA ASN A 307 -23.65 -6.86 -13.64
C ASN A 307 -24.95 -6.47 -12.88
N ARG A 308 -25.82 -7.44 -12.61
CA ARG A 308 -27.01 -7.28 -11.77
C ARG A 308 -27.32 -8.62 -11.11
N VAL A 309 -27.07 -8.69 -9.80
CA VAL A 309 -27.28 -9.91 -9.01
C VAL A 309 -28.21 -9.58 -7.86
N GLU A 310 -29.23 -10.42 -7.70
CA GLU A 310 -30.10 -10.41 -6.53
C GLU A 310 -29.44 -11.23 -5.42
N MET A 311 -29.24 -10.62 -4.26
CA MET A 311 -28.59 -11.25 -3.11
C MET A 311 -29.47 -11.09 -1.88
N LEU A 312 -29.66 -12.21 -1.17
CA LEU A 312 -30.34 -12.21 0.12
C LEU A 312 -29.32 -11.93 1.23
N LEU A 313 -29.50 -10.82 1.94
CA LEU A 313 -28.70 -10.47 3.10
C LEU A 313 -29.46 -10.84 4.37
N ASP A 314 -28.83 -11.71 5.17
CA ASP A 314 -29.28 -12.02 6.52
C ASP A 314 -28.63 -11.03 7.49
N GLN A 315 -29.40 -10.04 7.95
CA GLN A 315 -28.97 -9.12 8.99
C GLN A 315 -29.69 -9.47 10.31
N GLY A 316 -29.23 -10.52 10.99
CA GLY A 316 -29.68 -10.87 12.35
C GLY A 316 -31.15 -11.32 12.44
N PRO A 317 -31.77 -11.24 13.65
CA PRO A 317 -33.14 -11.73 13.88
C PRO A 317 -34.17 -10.76 13.28
N GLY A 318 -34.30 -10.79 11.96
CA GLY A 318 -35.23 -9.99 11.16
C GLY A 318 -35.53 -10.69 9.83
N LYS A 319 -36.54 -10.21 9.10
CA LYS A 319 -36.87 -10.75 7.76
C LYS A 319 -35.68 -10.54 6.82
N PRO A 320 -35.34 -11.53 5.97
CA PRO A 320 -34.25 -11.39 5.00
C PRO A 320 -34.53 -10.22 4.05
N GLU A 321 -33.56 -9.32 3.90
CA GLU A 321 -33.64 -8.18 3.00
C GLU A 321 -33.03 -8.55 1.65
N THR A 322 -33.78 -8.36 0.57
CA THR A 322 -33.31 -8.61 -0.79
C THR A 322 -32.66 -7.34 -1.33
N ARG A 323 -31.39 -7.43 -1.74
CA ARG A 323 -30.66 -6.32 -2.37
C ARG A 323 -30.19 -6.70 -3.76
N PHE A 324 -30.12 -5.69 -4.63
CA PHE A 324 -29.56 -5.83 -5.97
C PHE A 324 -28.18 -5.20 -5.99
N LEU A 325 -27.15 -6.02 -6.22
CA LEU A 325 -25.77 -5.57 -6.32
C LEU A 325 -25.26 -5.63 -7.76
N GLN A 326 -24.38 -4.69 -8.10
CA GLN A 326 -23.68 -4.62 -9.38
C GLN A 326 -22.18 -4.73 -9.13
N PHE A 327 -21.53 -5.69 -9.78
CA PHE A 327 -20.08 -5.87 -9.71
C PHE A 327 -19.45 -5.43 -11.03
N ALA A 328 -18.44 -4.56 -10.98
CA ALA A 328 -17.60 -4.19 -12.12
C ALA A 328 -16.16 -4.64 -11.87
N PHE A 329 -15.47 -5.11 -12.92
CA PHE A 329 -14.13 -5.67 -12.84
C PHE A 329 -13.21 -4.98 -13.83
N ASN A 330 -12.11 -4.39 -13.32
CA ASN A 330 -11.12 -3.68 -14.12
C ASN A 330 -9.73 -4.31 -13.92
N ARG A 331 -8.92 -4.44 -14.97
CA ARG A 331 -7.61 -5.10 -14.87
C ARG A 331 -6.51 -4.13 -14.43
N VAL A 332 -5.75 -4.49 -13.41
CA VAL A 332 -4.54 -3.76 -12.98
C VAL A 332 -3.33 -4.43 -13.60
N LYS A 333 -2.57 -3.69 -14.40
CA LYS A 333 -1.37 -4.19 -15.11
C LYS A 333 -0.11 -3.52 -14.60
N GLU A 334 0.91 -4.32 -14.34
CA GLU A 334 2.25 -3.85 -13.99
C GLU A 334 3.27 -4.46 -14.97
N LYS A 335 4.07 -3.61 -15.63
CA LYS A 335 5.06 -4.03 -16.65
C LYS A 335 4.48 -4.95 -17.74
N GLY A 336 3.22 -4.73 -18.14
CA GLY A 336 2.53 -5.50 -19.18
C GLY A 336 1.89 -6.81 -18.74
N LYS A 337 2.08 -7.25 -17.48
CA LYS A 337 1.41 -8.42 -16.91
C LYS A 337 0.24 -8.01 -16.02
N ILE A 338 -0.85 -8.77 -16.04
CA ILE A 338 -1.98 -8.58 -15.13
C ILE A 338 -1.52 -9.06 -13.75
N THR A 339 -1.64 -8.20 -12.74
CA THR A 339 -1.28 -8.55 -11.35
C THR A 339 -2.51 -8.74 -10.48
N HIS A 340 -3.51 -7.88 -10.64
CA HIS A 340 -4.74 -7.89 -9.83
C HIS A 340 -5.95 -7.46 -10.68
N LEU A 341 -7.15 -7.76 -10.20
CA LEU A 341 -8.41 -7.18 -10.68
C LEU A 341 -8.94 -6.21 -9.63
N LEU A 342 -9.26 -4.98 -10.03
CA LEU A 342 -10.00 -4.03 -9.21
C LEU A 342 -11.49 -4.32 -9.37
N VAL A 343 -12.15 -4.65 -8.26
CA VAL A 343 -13.58 -4.94 -8.21
C VAL A 343 -14.31 -3.78 -7.54
N THR A 344 -15.34 -3.29 -8.21
CA THR A 344 -16.26 -2.26 -7.70
C THR A 344 -17.63 -2.88 -7.49
N VAL A 345 -18.19 -2.72 -6.30
CA VAL A 345 -19.50 -3.24 -5.89
C VAL A 345 -20.41 -2.07 -5.55
N SER A 346 -21.51 -1.93 -6.28
CA SER A 346 -22.48 -0.85 -6.05
C SER A 346 -23.84 -1.45 -5.70
N ASP A 347 -24.47 -0.93 -4.64
CA ASP A 347 -25.84 -1.27 -4.27
C ASP A 347 -26.81 -0.48 -5.16
N ILE A 348 -27.49 -1.19 -6.04
CA ILE A 348 -28.41 -0.63 -7.04
C ILE A 348 -29.87 -0.94 -6.69
N THR A 349 -30.14 -1.41 -5.46
CA THR A 349 -31.48 -1.80 -5.00
C THR A 349 -32.50 -0.70 -5.24
N ARG A 350 -32.18 0.53 -4.81
CA ARG A 350 -33.07 1.68 -5.01
C ARG A 350 -33.33 1.98 -6.48
N ARG A 351 -32.30 1.90 -7.33
CA ARG A 351 -32.42 2.15 -8.77
C ARG A 351 -33.33 1.10 -9.42
N VAL A 352 -33.12 -0.16 -9.09
CA VAL A 352 -33.92 -1.29 -9.59
C VAL A 352 -35.38 -1.16 -9.16
N LEU A 353 -35.64 -0.85 -7.88
CA LEU A 353 -37.00 -0.68 -7.38
C LEU A 353 -37.72 0.50 -8.06
N LEU A 354 -37.03 1.63 -8.24
CA LEU A 354 -37.57 2.78 -8.96
C LEU A 354 -37.84 2.48 -10.44
N GLU A 355 -36.96 1.74 -11.12
CA GLU A 355 -37.18 1.30 -12.50
C GLU A 355 -38.43 0.40 -12.60
N GLN A 356 -38.65 -0.49 -11.63
CA GLN A 356 -39.84 -1.33 -11.57
C GLN A 356 -41.11 -0.49 -11.32
N GLU A 357 -41.06 0.47 -10.39
CA GLU A 357 -42.18 1.37 -10.09
C GLU A 357 -42.53 2.28 -11.27
N LEU A 358 -41.52 2.85 -11.94
CA LEU A 358 -41.71 3.66 -13.13
C LEU A 358 -42.34 2.84 -14.24
N LYS A 359 -41.83 1.63 -14.51
CA LYS A 359 -42.39 0.74 -15.53
C LYS A 359 -43.84 0.39 -15.23
N ALA A 360 -44.17 0.06 -13.98
CA ALA A 360 -45.55 -0.20 -13.56
C ALA A 360 -46.46 1.03 -13.76
N THR A 361 -45.94 2.24 -13.53
CA THR A 361 -46.67 3.49 -13.73
C THR A 361 -46.87 3.82 -15.20
N GLU A 362 -45.83 3.64 -16.03
CA GLU A 362 -45.91 3.80 -17.49
C GLU A 362 -46.92 2.82 -18.10
N ASP A 363 -46.89 1.56 -17.69
CA ASP A 363 -47.81 0.53 -18.18
C ASP A 363 -49.27 0.87 -17.79
N ARG A 364 -49.51 1.39 -16.57
CA ARG A 364 -50.83 1.91 -16.17
C ARG A 364 -51.27 3.11 -17.02
N ALA A 365 -50.38 4.08 -17.24
CA ALA A 365 -50.70 5.28 -18.03
C ALA A 365 -50.98 4.94 -19.51
N ARG A 366 -50.22 4.01 -20.09
CA ARG A 366 -50.48 3.47 -21.44
C ARG A 366 -51.87 2.83 -21.53
N GLY A 367 -52.24 2.01 -20.53
CA GLY A 367 -53.57 1.42 -20.45
C GLY A 367 -54.69 2.49 -20.41
N GLN A 368 -54.52 3.53 -19.60
CA GLN A 368 -55.48 4.64 -19.50
C GLN A 368 -55.62 5.43 -20.82
N LEU A 369 -54.53 5.69 -21.53
CA LEU A 369 -54.56 6.34 -22.84
C LEU A 369 -55.27 5.49 -23.90
N GLY A 370 -55.08 4.16 -23.88
CA GLY A 370 -55.82 3.23 -24.74
C GLY A 370 -57.34 3.37 -24.55
N MET A 371 -57.79 3.35 -23.29
CA MET A 371 -59.21 3.52 -22.94
C MET A 371 -59.78 4.87 -23.40
N LEU A 372 -59.03 5.97 -23.26
CA LEU A 372 -59.48 7.29 -23.74
C LEU A 372 -59.62 7.33 -25.27
N MET A 373 -58.72 6.66 -26.00
CA MET A 373 -58.80 6.58 -27.47
C MET A 373 -60.00 5.74 -27.93
N GLU A 374 -60.32 4.66 -27.21
CA GLU A 374 -61.58 3.89 -27.42
C GLU A 374 -62.80 4.81 -27.27
N ILE A 375 -62.86 5.62 -26.19
CA ILE A 375 -63.99 6.51 -25.91
C ILE A 375 -64.14 7.64 -26.94
N ILE A 376 -63.05 8.26 -27.40
CA ILE A 376 -63.07 9.42 -28.31
C ILE A 376 -63.75 9.12 -29.65
N GLN A 377 -63.67 7.87 -30.12
CA GLN A 377 -64.20 7.42 -31.41
C GLN A 377 -65.70 7.10 -31.38
N ILE A 378 -66.31 7.01 -30.19
CA ILE A 378 -67.71 6.64 -30.01
C ILE A 378 -68.59 7.90 -30.01
N GLU A 379 -69.78 7.78 -30.60
CA GLU A 379 -70.76 8.88 -30.59
C GLU A 379 -71.22 9.17 -29.13
N PRO A 380 -71.18 10.43 -28.66
CA PRO A 380 -71.48 10.78 -27.27
C PRO A 380 -72.85 10.31 -26.78
N PHE A 381 -73.87 10.34 -27.65
CA PHE A 381 -75.22 9.90 -27.31
C PHE A 381 -75.28 8.38 -27.11
N ALA A 382 -74.69 7.61 -28.03
CA ALA A 382 -74.64 6.15 -27.96
C ALA A 382 -73.86 5.68 -26.71
N LEU A 383 -72.74 6.33 -26.40
CA LEU A 383 -71.95 6.04 -25.21
C LEU A 383 -72.74 6.32 -23.92
N HIS A 384 -73.39 7.48 -23.82
CA HIS A 384 -74.19 7.82 -22.64
C HIS A 384 -75.39 6.87 -22.46
N GLN A 385 -76.05 6.49 -23.55
CA GLN A 385 -77.15 5.52 -23.52
C GLN A 385 -76.66 4.16 -23.02
N PHE A 386 -75.51 3.71 -23.50
CA PHE A 386 -74.90 2.46 -23.07
C PHE A 386 -74.45 2.50 -21.61
N LEU A 387 -73.73 3.54 -21.16
CA LEU A 387 -73.27 3.64 -19.78
C LEU A 387 -74.44 3.62 -18.80
N ARG A 388 -75.56 4.27 -19.14
CA ARG A 388 -76.79 4.20 -18.35
C ARG A 388 -77.38 2.79 -18.34
N ALA A 389 -77.50 2.15 -19.50
CA ALA A 389 -78.00 0.78 -19.60
C ALA A 389 -77.11 -0.24 -18.85
N ALA A 390 -75.79 -0.05 -18.89
CA ALA A 390 -74.80 -0.86 -18.20
C ALA A 390 -74.85 -0.63 -16.68
N ALA A 391 -74.98 0.61 -16.21
CA ALA A 391 -75.16 0.94 -14.80
C ALA A 391 -76.47 0.37 -14.24
N ASP A 392 -77.60 0.55 -14.94
CA ASP A 392 -78.88 -0.05 -14.59
C ASP A 392 -78.78 -1.58 -14.57
N GLY A 393 -78.04 -2.15 -15.53
CA GLY A 393 -77.79 -3.59 -15.63
C GLY A 393 -76.94 -4.14 -14.48
N LEU A 394 -75.86 -3.46 -14.09
CA LEU A 394 -75.06 -3.82 -12.92
C LEU A 394 -75.83 -3.63 -11.62
N GLN A 395 -76.69 -2.61 -11.52
CA GLN A 395 -77.55 -2.41 -10.35
C GLN A 395 -78.57 -3.54 -10.21
N ASN A 396 -79.10 -4.05 -11.33
CA ASN A 396 -79.92 -5.26 -11.35
C ASN A 396 -79.14 -6.51 -10.96
N ILE A 397 -77.89 -6.67 -11.42
CA ILE A 397 -77.01 -7.77 -10.99
C ILE A 397 -76.76 -7.70 -9.49
N ASN A 398 -76.47 -6.51 -8.95
CA ASN A 398 -76.20 -6.30 -7.54
C ASN A 398 -77.45 -6.50 -6.67
N SER A 399 -78.63 -6.07 -7.11
CA SER A 399 -79.88 -6.32 -6.38
C SER A 399 -80.22 -7.81 -6.34
N LEU A 400 -80.04 -8.52 -7.46
CA LEU A 400 -80.22 -9.97 -7.55
C LEU A 400 -79.25 -10.75 -6.65
N LEU A 401 -78.01 -10.27 -6.49
CA LEU A 401 -77.05 -10.83 -5.54
C LEU A 401 -77.42 -10.51 -4.07
N ARG A 402 -77.92 -9.30 -3.80
CA ARG A 402 -78.28 -8.82 -2.46
C ARG A 402 -79.55 -9.48 -1.89
N ASP A 403 -80.58 -9.67 -2.70
CA ASP A 403 -81.87 -10.27 -2.29
C ASP A 403 -81.73 -11.72 -1.78
N GLN A 404 -80.59 -12.37 -2.06
CA GLN A 404 -80.24 -13.72 -1.59
C GLN A 404 -79.32 -13.72 -0.36
N SER A 405 -78.80 -12.56 0.03
CA SER A 405 -77.91 -12.39 1.20
C SER A 405 -78.67 -12.01 2.48
N GLU A 406 -79.98 -11.69 2.40
CA GLU A 406 -80.81 -11.48 3.58
C GLU A 406 -81.26 -12.81 4.22
N PRO A 407 -80.98 -13.04 5.51
CA PRO A 407 -81.55 -14.17 6.24
C PRO A 407 -83.05 -13.94 6.43
N VAL A 408 -83.88 -14.95 6.11
CA VAL A 408 -85.31 -14.96 6.41
C VAL A 408 -85.52 -14.93 7.93
N THR A 409 -85.59 -13.73 8.52
CA THR A 409 -86.02 -13.53 9.90
C THR A 409 -87.36 -12.80 9.92
N GLY A 410 -88.43 -13.57 10.05
CA GLY A 410 -89.67 -13.12 10.69
C GLY A 410 -90.88 -12.86 9.79
N ARG A 411 -91.64 -13.91 9.45
CA ARG A 411 -93.09 -13.95 9.75
C ARG A 411 -93.71 -15.33 9.63
N SER A 412 -94.31 -15.75 10.75
CA SER A 412 -95.29 -16.83 10.98
C SER A 412 -95.07 -18.19 10.32
N GLY A 413 -94.75 -19.15 11.18
CA GLY A 413 -94.74 -20.56 10.83
C GLY A 413 -96.12 -21.07 10.42
N LEU A 414 -96.13 -21.80 9.31
CA LEU A 414 -96.90 -23.02 9.09
C LEU A 414 -96.06 -23.86 8.10
N LEU A 415 -96.08 -25.17 8.31
CA LEU A 415 -95.26 -26.19 7.66
C LEU A 415 -95.00 -25.92 6.17
N ARG A 416 -93.72 -25.84 5.78
CA ARG A 416 -93.33 -26.08 4.40
C ARG A 416 -92.32 -27.22 4.36
N ASP A 417 -92.83 -28.29 3.78
CA ASP A 417 -92.25 -29.58 3.51
C ASP A 417 -90.89 -29.47 2.80
N GLN A 418 -90.01 -30.41 3.14
CA GLN A 418 -88.70 -30.61 2.54
C GLN A 418 -88.88 -31.26 1.17
N SER A 419 -89.19 -30.49 0.13
CA SER A 419 -88.98 -30.88 -1.28
C SER A 419 -89.56 -29.85 -2.25
N GLU A 420 -88.82 -28.78 -2.56
CA GLU A 420 -88.97 -27.99 -3.79
C GLU A 420 -87.65 -27.26 -4.11
N PRO A 421 -87.32 -27.01 -5.40
CA PRO A 421 -86.05 -27.49 -5.95
C PRO A 421 -84.89 -26.48 -5.95
N VAL A 422 -83.71 -27.02 -6.22
CA VAL A 422 -82.42 -26.44 -6.66
C VAL A 422 -82.55 -25.47 -7.88
N THR A 423 -83.75 -25.15 -8.33
CA THR A 423 -84.04 -24.29 -9.49
C THR A 423 -83.88 -22.79 -9.21
N GLY A 424 -83.94 -22.33 -7.96
CA GLY A 424 -83.84 -20.89 -7.63
C GLY A 424 -82.46 -20.26 -7.87
N ARG A 425 -81.37 -20.92 -7.46
CA ARG A 425 -80.01 -20.39 -7.60
C ARG A 425 -79.41 -20.61 -8.99
N SER A 426 -79.74 -21.71 -9.65
CA SER A 426 -79.37 -21.93 -11.05
C SER A 426 -80.10 -20.95 -11.99
N SER A 427 -81.38 -20.65 -11.73
CA SER A 427 -82.10 -19.60 -12.49
C SER A 427 -81.56 -18.20 -12.23
N LEU A 428 -81.04 -17.92 -11.02
CA LEU A 428 -80.31 -16.69 -10.68
C LEU A 428 -79.01 -16.56 -11.48
N VAL A 429 -78.12 -17.57 -11.47
CA VAL A 429 -76.87 -17.55 -12.27
C VAL A 429 -77.20 -17.34 -13.76
N ASN A 430 -78.24 -17.99 -14.27
CA ASN A 430 -78.67 -17.79 -15.65
C ASN A 430 -79.23 -16.37 -15.91
N ALA A 431 -79.91 -15.74 -14.95
CA ALA A 431 -80.35 -14.35 -15.06
C ALA A 431 -79.16 -13.38 -15.04
N LEU A 432 -78.20 -13.58 -14.14
CA LEU A 432 -76.96 -12.81 -14.07
C LEU A 432 -76.13 -12.95 -15.35
N PHE A 433 -75.97 -14.17 -15.85
CA PHE A 433 -75.24 -14.46 -17.08
C PHE A 433 -75.89 -13.79 -18.29
N ARG A 434 -77.22 -13.86 -18.45
CA ARG A 434 -77.91 -13.16 -19.56
C ARG A 434 -77.72 -11.65 -19.49
N GLN A 435 -77.75 -11.07 -18.31
CA GLN A 435 -77.54 -9.63 -18.12
C GLN A 435 -76.10 -9.24 -18.45
N ALA A 436 -75.11 -9.98 -17.97
CA ALA A 436 -73.71 -9.79 -18.30
C ALA A 436 -73.45 -9.96 -19.81
N HIS A 437 -74.06 -10.96 -20.45
CA HIS A 437 -73.91 -11.24 -21.88
C HIS A 437 -74.47 -10.15 -22.78
N ARG A 438 -75.64 -9.59 -22.42
CA ARG A 438 -76.19 -8.44 -23.12
C ARG A 438 -75.25 -7.23 -23.03
N ILE A 439 -74.80 -6.88 -21.82
CA ILE A 439 -73.93 -5.71 -21.63
C ILE A 439 -72.57 -5.89 -22.30
N LYS A 440 -72.00 -7.11 -22.28
CA LYS A 440 -70.80 -7.48 -23.05
C LYS A 440 -71.01 -7.23 -24.54
N GLY A 441 -72.12 -7.72 -25.09
CA GLY A 441 -72.46 -7.53 -26.50
C GLY A 441 -72.58 -6.06 -26.88
N ASP A 442 -73.24 -5.27 -26.04
CA ASP A 442 -73.38 -3.82 -26.25
C ASP A 442 -72.02 -3.09 -26.14
N ALA A 443 -71.16 -3.48 -25.19
CA ALA A 443 -69.81 -2.93 -25.04
C ALA A 443 -68.91 -3.24 -26.25
N ALA A 444 -68.94 -4.48 -26.74
CA ALA A 444 -68.19 -4.90 -27.91
C ALA A 444 -68.70 -4.22 -29.20
N ALA A 445 -70.02 -4.03 -29.33
CA ALA A 445 -70.63 -3.34 -30.46
C ALA A 445 -70.24 -1.85 -30.53
N LEU A 446 -69.99 -1.22 -29.37
CA LEU A 446 -69.48 0.15 -29.27
C LEU A 446 -67.96 0.25 -29.36
N GLY A 447 -67.24 -0.88 -29.48
CA GLY A 447 -65.78 -0.90 -29.58
C GLY A 447 -65.05 -0.64 -28.26
N ILE A 448 -65.74 -0.71 -27.12
CA ILE A 448 -65.15 -0.56 -25.77
C ILE A 448 -64.60 -1.92 -25.32
N SER A 449 -63.47 -2.30 -25.91
CA SER A 449 -62.87 -3.64 -25.74
C SER A 449 -62.53 -3.91 -24.27
N SER A 450 -61.99 -2.90 -23.59
CA SER A 450 -61.66 -2.98 -22.16
C SER A 450 -62.84 -3.37 -21.26
N LEU A 451 -64.03 -2.84 -21.53
CA LEU A 451 -65.25 -3.15 -20.77
C LEU A 451 -65.86 -4.49 -21.22
N ALA A 452 -65.82 -4.79 -22.53
CA ALA A 452 -66.26 -6.08 -23.06
C ALA A 452 -65.46 -7.25 -22.44
N ASP A 453 -64.14 -7.10 -22.27
CA ASP A 453 -63.28 -8.07 -21.61
C ASP A 453 -63.60 -8.22 -20.12
N ALA A 454 -63.89 -7.12 -19.43
CA ALA A 454 -64.26 -7.15 -18.01
C ALA A 454 -65.60 -7.87 -17.78
N PHE A 455 -66.59 -7.67 -18.67
CA PHE A 455 -67.83 -8.45 -18.68
C PHE A 455 -67.62 -9.90 -19.13
N HIS A 456 -66.64 -10.17 -20.01
CA HIS A 456 -66.27 -11.54 -20.37
C HIS A 456 -65.71 -12.32 -19.18
N GLN A 457 -64.84 -11.71 -18.37
CA GLN A 457 -64.34 -12.32 -17.14
C GLN A 457 -65.49 -12.60 -16.14
N LEU A 458 -66.47 -11.70 -16.05
CA LEU A 458 -67.66 -11.92 -15.25
C LEU A 458 -68.50 -13.10 -15.79
N GLU A 459 -68.66 -13.21 -17.11
CA GLU A 459 -69.31 -14.36 -17.74
C GLU A 459 -68.59 -15.67 -17.47
N ASP A 460 -67.26 -15.70 -17.51
CA ASP A 460 -66.47 -16.91 -17.26
C ASP A 460 -66.63 -17.38 -15.82
N LEU A 461 -66.61 -16.45 -14.85
CA LEU A 461 -66.92 -16.74 -13.45
C LEU A 461 -68.35 -17.30 -13.31
N LEU A 462 -69.34 -16.68 -13.96
CA LEU A 462 -70.73 -17.12 -13.93
C LEU A 462 -70.94 -18.47 -14.65
N SER A 463 -70.18 -18.76 -15.72
CA SER A 463 -70.21 -20.04 -16.42
C SER A 463 -69.63 -21.15 -15.55
N GLY A 464 -68.53 -20.88 -14.84
CA GLY A 464 -67.98 -21.80 -13.85
C GLY A 464 -68.98 -22.14 -12.75
N LEU A 465 -69.75 -21.16 -12.27
CA LEU A 465 -70.83 -21.38 -11.30
C LEU A 465 -72.05 -22.12 -11.92
N ARG A 466 -72.32 -21.94 -13.21
CA ARG A 466 -73.43 -22.64 -13.90
C ARG A 466 -73.20 -24.15 -14.02
N GLU A 467 -71.95 -24.58 -14.12
CA GLU A 467 -71.57 -25.99 -14.25
C GLU A 467 -71.50 -26.73 -12.90
N GLN A 468 -71.65 -26.02 -11.77
CA GLN A 468 -71.61 -26.61 -10.44
C GLN A 468 -72.98 -27.19 -10.02
N PRO A 469 -73.03 -28.44 -9.51
CA PRO A 469 -74.27 -29.12 -9.13
C PRO A 469 -74.92 -28.57 -7.84
N SER A 470 -74.17 -27.84 -7.01
CA SER A 470 -74.67 -27.18 -5.80
C SER A 470 -73.92 -25.87 -5.58
N LEU A 471 -74.65 -24.77 -5.37
CA LEU A 471 -74.09 -23.42 -5.19
C LEU A 471 -74.29 -22.92 -3.77
N SER A 472 -73.21 -22.49 -3.12
CA SER A 472 -73.20 -21.81 -1.82
C SER A 472 -73.11 -20.29 -1.99
N GLY A 473 -73.49 -19.53 -0.95
CA GLY A 473 -73.38 -18.07 -0.96
C GLY A 473 -71.94 -17.56 -1.06
N GLU A 474 -70.96 -18.33 -0.56
CA GLU A 474 -69.53 -18.00 -0.62
C GLU A 474 -68.97 -18.05 -2.04
N ASP A 475 -69.56 -18.88 -2.91
CA ASP A 475 -69.13 -19.03 -4.32
C ASP A 475 -69.42 -17.77 -5.15
N PHE A 476 -70.29 -16.87 -4.67
CA PHE A 476 -70.60 -15.58 -5.30
C PHE A 476 -69.66 -14.44 -4.86
N LEU A 477 -68.72 -14.68 -3.94
CA LEU A 477 -67.75 -13.66 -3.50
C LEU A 477 -66.87 -13.14 -4.66
N PRO A 478 -66.26 -14.00 -5.51
CA PRO A 478 -65.48 -13.53 -6.66
C PRO A 478 -66.33 -12.72 -7.65
N VAL A 479 -67.58 -13.13 -7.87
CA VAL A 479 -68.55 -12.41 -8.71
C VAL A 479 -68.84 -11.03 -8.13
N THR A 480 -69.02 -10.92 -6.81
CA THR A 480 -69.26 -9.65 -6.12
C THR A 480 -68.08 -8.69 -6.25
N VAL A 481 -66.84 -9.20 -6.12
CA VAL A 481 -65.62 -8.40 -6.32
C VAL A 481 -65.52 -7.91 -7.76
N GLN A 482 -65.81 -8.77 -8.74
CA GLN A 482 -65.78 -8.40 -10.16
C GLN A 482 -66.86 -7.37 -10.51
N VAL A 483 -68.08 -7.52 -9.98
CA VAL A 483 -69.17 -6.56 -10.15
C VAL A 483 -68.80 -5.20 -9.56
N LYS A 484 -68.16 -5.17 -8.39
CA LYS A 484 -67.63 -3.92 -7.81
C LYS A 484 -66.59 -3.27 -8.73
N GLY A 485 -65.65 -4.06 -9.28
CA GLY A 485 -64.67 -3.55 -10.24
C GLY A 485 -65.32 -2.98 -11.51
N LEU A 486 -66.41 -3.58 -11.99
CA LEU A 486 -67.17 -3.07 -13.13
C LEU A 486 -67.88 -1.74 -12.85
N PHE A 487 -68.43 -1.55 -11.64
CA PHE A 487 -68.97 -0.25 -11.22
C PHE A 487 -67.89 0.84 -11.25
N GLU A 488 -66.71 0.55 -10.69
CA GLU A 488 -65.58 1.49 -10.66
C GLU A 488 -65.10 1.84 -12.08
N GLN A 489 -65.09 0.87 -13.01
CA GLN A 489 -64.73 1.10 -14.41
C GLN A 489 -65.76 1.96 -15.16
N ILE A 490 -67.07 1.69 -14.99
CA ILE A 490 -68.14 2.50 -15.60
C ILE A 490 -68.07 3.94 -15.09
N GLU A 491 -67.90 4.13 -13.77
CA GLU A 491 -67.75 5.46 -13.17
C GLU A 491 -66.49 6.18 -13.68
N ALA A 492 -65.39 5.47 -13.87
CA ALA A 492 -64.18 6.03 -14.46
C ALA A 492 -64.40 6.50 -15.91
N ILE A 493 -65.13 5.72 -16.71
CA ILE A 493 -65.50 6.07 -18.09
C ILE A 493 -66.45 7.26 -18.11
N GLU A 494 -67.47 7.29 -17.25
CA GLU A 494 -68.41 8.41 -17.14
C GLU A 494 -67.69 9.72 -16.78
N ASN A 495 -66.80 9.67 -15.77
CA ASN A 495 -65.97 10.82 -15.39
C ASN A 495 -64.98 11.24 -16.49
N ALA A 496 -64.49 10.30 -17.30
CA ALA A 496 -63.66 10.62 -18.46
C ALA A 496 -64.48 11.32 -19.56
N VAL A 497 -65.70 10.86 -19.84
CA VAL A 497 -66.63 11.46 -20.80
C VAL A 497 -67.01 12.88 -20.38
N ILE A 498 -67.32 13.11 -19.10
CA ILE A 498 -67.61 14.45 -18.57
C ILE A 498 -66.42 15.38 -18.81
N ARG A 499 -65.20 14.95 -18.50
CA ARG A 499 -63.99 15.75 -18.74
C ARG A 499 -63.74 16.02 -20.23
N ILE A 500 -63.93 15.03 -21.10
CA ILE A 500 -63.79 15.20 -22.56
C ILE A 500 -64.86 16.16 -23.12
N SER A 501 -66.10 16.09 -22.62
CA SER A 501 -67.19 16.99 -23.02
C SER A 501 -66.92 18.45 -22.64
N GLN A 502 -66.31 18.68 -21.46
CA GLN A 502 -65.88 20.01 -21.03
C GLN A 502 -64.76 20.56 -21.92
N VAL A 503 -63.82 19.72 -22.36
CA VAL A 503 -62.74 20.12 -23.28
C VAL A 503 -63.26 20.39 -24.70
N ARG A 504 -64.17 19.56 -25.22
CA ARG A 504 -64.81 19.78 -26.54
C ARG A 504 -65.77 20.98 -26.55
N GLY A 505 -66.41 21.30 -25.42
CA GLY A 505 -67.30 22.46 -25.26
C GLY A 505 -66.61 23.82 -25.19
N VAL A 506 -65.27 23.87 -25.13
CA VAL A 506 -64.48 25.11 -25.01
C VAL A 506 -63.91 25.59 -26.37
N ALA A 507 -64.09 24.84 -27.46
CA ALA A 507 -63.50 25.17 -28.77
C ALA A 507 -64.30 26.17 -29.64
N THR A 508 -65.36 26.81 -29.15
CA THR A 508 -66.09 27.85 -29.90
C THR A 508 -66.50 29.05 -29.06
N VAL A 509 -65.55 29.75 -28.44
CA VAL A 509 -65.68 31.20 -28.17
C VAL A 509 -64.29 31.81 -28.24
N GLU A 510 -64.04 32.63 -29.26
CA GLU A 510 -62.89 33.51 -29.31
C GLU A 510 -62.97 34.49 -28.12
N ALA A 511 -62.08 34.33 -27.14
CA ALA A 511 -62.07 35.19 -25.96
C ALA A 511 -61.55 36.61 -26.35
N PRO A 512 -62.20 37.69 -25.91
CA PRO A 512 -61.68 39.03 -26.12
C PRO A 512 -60.38 39.21 -25.34
N ARG A 513 -59.40 39.88 -25.98
CA ARG A 513 -58.13 40.28 -25.36
C ARG A 513 -58.41 40.97 -24.01
N PRO A 514 -57.71 40.61 -22.93
CA PRO A 514 -57.89 41.31 -21.66
C PRO A 514 -57.41 42.76 -21.80
N GLN A 515 -58.31 43.70 -21.52
CA GLN A 515 -57.98 45.11 -21.33
C GLN A 515 -57.11 45.27 -20.09
N HIS A 516 -56.12 46.15 -20.21
CA HIS A 516 -55.21 46.61 -19.18
C HIS A 516 -55.97 47.15 -17.96
N ASP A 517 -55.72 46.58 -16.77
CA ASP A 517 -56.05 47.21 -15.49
C ASP A 517 -54.74 47.72 -14.85
N PRO A 518 -54.53 49.05 -14.68
CA PRO A 518 -53.23 49.61 -14.29
C PRO A 518 -52.87 49.48 -12.80
N ASN A 519 -53.48 48.59 -12.02
CA ASN A 519 -53.22 48.47 -10.57
C ASN A 519 -52.85 47.08 -10.03
N THR A 520 -52.47 46.12 -10.86
CA THR A 520 -51.84 44.85 -10.41
C THR A 520 -50.32 44.97 -10.18
N ALA A 521 -49.80 46.19 -10.01
CA ALA A 521 -48.38 46.49 -9.83
C ALA A 521 -47.87 46.45 -8.38
N LYS A 522 -48.49 45.68 -7.47
CA LYS A 522 -48.01 45.52 -6.07
C LYS A 522 -48.21 44.12 -5.50
N LEU A 523 -47.67 43.10 -6.18
CA LEU A 523 -47.45 41.77 -5.58
C LEU A 523 -45.93 41.46 -5.55
N PRO A 524 -45.32 41.30 -4.35
CA PRO A 524 -43.86 41.22 -4.16
C PRO A 524 -43.19 39.96 -4.76
N PHE A 525 -43.98 39.00 -5.26
CA PHE A 525 -43.46 37.79 -5.92
C PHE A 525 -43.13 38.02 -7.42
N VAL A 526 -43.79 38.97 -8.08
CA VAL A 526 -43.62 39.24 -9.53
C VAL A 526 -42.44 40.17 -9.82
N GLN A 527 -42.01 40.98 -8.84
CA GLN A 527 -40.77 41.79 -8.96
C GLN A 527 -39.49 40.94 -8.92
N ARG A 528 -39.43 39.90 -8.09
CA ARG A 528 -38.23 39.04 -7.97
C ARG A 528 -37.91 38.24 -9.23
N TRP A 529 -38.93 37.87 -10.00
CA TRP A 529 -38.75 37.17 -11.29
C TRP A 529 -38.27 38.12 -12.40
N ARG A 530 -38.60 39.40 -12.33
CA ARG A 530 -38.15 40.42 -13.31
C ARG A 530 -36.71 40.85 -13.06
N ASP A 531 -36.31 40.97 -11.80
CA ASP A 531 -34.93 41.31 -11.43
C ASP A 531 -33.94 40.17 -11.76
N PHE A 532 -34.39 38.91 -11.65
CA PHE A 532 -33.60 37.74 -12.04
C PHE A 532 -33.44 37.62 -13.57
N ALA A 533 -34.47 37.97 -14.35
CA ALA A 533 -34.40 37.92 -15.81
C ALA A 533 -33.54 39.04 -16.42
N ASN A 534 -33.43 40.20 -15.76
CA ASN A 534 -32.59 41.33 -16.20
C ASN A 534 -31.12 41.23 -15.72
N GLN A 535 -30.75 40.18 -14.98
CA GLN A 535 -29.35 39.88 -14.64
C GLN A 535 -28.73 38.78 -15.52
N ILE A 536 -29.52 38.16 -16.41
CA ILE A 536 -29.07 37.10 -17.33
C ILE A 536 -29.12 37.55 -18.81
N ALA A 537 -29.55 38.78 -19.07
CA ALA A 537 -29.35 39.50 -20.33
C ALA A 537 -28.39 40.68 -20.08
#